data_AF-A0A8H6AGN5-F1
#
_entry.id   AF-A0A8H6AGN5-F1
#
_cell.length_a   1.000
_cell.length_b   1.000
_cell.length_c   1.000
_cell.angle_alpha   90.00
_cell.angle_beta   90.00
_cell.angle_gamma   90.00
#
_symmetry.space_group_name_H-M   'P 1'
#
loop_
_entity.id
_entity.type
_entity.pdbx_description
1 polymer ?
#
loop_
_entity_poly.entity_id
_entity_poly.type
_entity_poly.pdbx_seq_one_letter_code
_entity_poly.pdbx_strand_id
1 'polypeptide(L)'
;MKLHRPLFASFRFNSTPIANRPCHRQLHFFTRRLFKLPSPPPHPSPHHHDLPTFLAYADRTSLSPTTTSYIGTHYEYIVQQTLRSSAFTLHRVGGRDDAGIDLVGTWHLPHREHPLRVIVQCKSLKTKLSPNLVRELEGTFHKSPVGWRTGDEVGVLVSPREATKGVRDALARSAYPLVWMMIERDGVMRQALWNAKAEQLGLVGLGVEVKYSACGEADSSVTKRVALTWDREEIPDMEQVESQMSGVEDKWLRAWGNVFNEVEKNKSELLDAVQELFPEEKPLLLGTGACSALSEADRARVIQSLSRQESAQQERPETDHAST
;
A
#
# COMPACT_ATOMS: atom_id res chain seq x y z
N MET A 1 -31.96 18.86 -56.75
CA MET A 1 -31.02 19.41 -55.75
C MET A 1 -31.48 19.01 -54.35
N LYS A 2 -30.87 17.98 -53.77
CA LYS A 2 -31.11 17.55 -52.37
C LYS A 2 -29.76 17.45 -51.68
N LEU A 3 -29.60 18.25 -50.63
CA LEU A 3 -28.42 18.33 -49.76
C LEU A 3 -28.35 17.07 -48.89
N HIS A 4 -27.22 16.35 -48.95
CA HIS A 4 -26.91 15.26 -48.03
C HIS A 4 -26.33 15.82 -46.72
N ARG A 5 -26.99 15.54 -45.59
CA ARG A 5 -26.40 15.62 -44.24
C ARG A 5 -25.44 14.44 -44.05
N PRO A 6 -24.26 14.62 -43.42
CA PRO A 6 -23.46 13.48 -42.98
C PRO A 6 -24.02 12.92 -41.67
N LEU A 7 -24.16 11.60 -41.62
CA LEU A 7 -24.46 10.83 -40.42
C LEU A 7 -23.23 10.87 -39.50
N PHE A 8 -23.35 11.48 -38.33
CA PHE A 8 -22.38 11.30 -37.25
C PHE A 8 -22.50 9.87 -36.74
N ALA A 9 -21.51 9.03 -37.05
CA ALA A 9 -21.35 7.73 -36.44
C ALA A 9 -20.87 7.91 -35.00
N SER A 10 -21.74 7.58 -34.04
CA SER A 10 -21.40 7.50 -32.62
C SER A 10 -20.38 6.38 -32.43
N PHE A 11 -19.09 6.72 -32.31
CA PHE A 11 -18.06 5.79 -31.90
C PHE A 11 -18.33 5.37 -30.44
N ARG A 12 -18.91 4.17 -30.28
CA ARG A 12 -18.89 3.47 -29.00
C ARG A 12 -17.45 3.03 -28.76
N PHE A 13 -16.78 3.70 -27.83
CA PHE A 13 -15.54 3.17 -27.25
C PHE A 13 -15.89 1.85 -26.56
N ASN A 14 -15.53 0.73 -27.20
CA ASN A 14 -15.42 -0.54 -26.50
C ASN A 14 -14.15 -0.47 -25.66
N SER A 15 -14.29 0.09 -24.45
CA SER A 15 -13.35 -0.11 -23.36
C SER A 15 -13.36 -1.60 -23.02
N THR A 16 -12.29 -2.30 -23.36
CA THR A 16 -12.03 -3.63 -22.78
C THR A 16 -12.02 -3.46 -21.25
N PRO A 17 -12.86 -4.21 -20.51
CA PRO A 17 -12.97 -4.05 -19.08
C PRO A 17 -11.64 -4.46 -18.45
N ILE A 18 -11.06 -3.54 -17.66
CA ILE A 18 -10.09 -3.90 -16.62
C ILE A 18 -10.78 -5.02 -15.85
N ALA A 19 -10.23 -6.24 -15.92
CA ALA A 19 -10.80 -7.39 -15.24
C ALA A 19 -11.09 -6.98 -13.79
N ASN A 20 -12.34 -7.14 -13.35
CA ASN A 20 -12.78 -6.98 -11.97
C ASN A 20 -12.03 -8.01 -11.11
N ARG A 21 -10.77 -7.71 -10.78
CA ARG A 21 -10.06 -8.38 -9.70
C ARG A 21 -10.64 -7.81 -8.41
N PRO A 22 -11.05 -8.65 -7.44
CA PRO A 22 -11.69 -8.19 -6.22
C PRO A 22 -10.86 -7.08 -5.60
N CYS A 23 -11.47 -5.90 -5.46
CA CYS A 23 -10.84 -4.75 -4.84
C CYS A 23 -10.69 -5.05 -3.35
N HIS A 24 -9.44 -5.01 -2.88
CA HIS A 24 -9.08 -4.90 -1.47
C HIS A 24 -9.59 -6.04 -0.56
N ARG A 25 -8.84 -7.14 -0.42
CA ARG A 25 -9.03 -8.03 0.73
C ARG A 25 -8.51 -7.31 1.97
N GLN A 26 -9.40 -6.86 2.85
CA GLN A 26 -8.96 -6.26 4.11
C GLN A 26 -8.25 -7.34 4.94
N LEU A 27 -6.95 -7.16 5.17
CA LEU A 27 -6.19 -8.00 6.10
C LEU A 27 -6.87 -7.96 7.48
N HIS A 28 -7.02 -9.13 8.09
CA HIS A 28 -7.64 -9.26 9.41
C HIS A 28 -6.84 -8.49 10.46
N PHE A 29 -7.52 -7.98 11.49
CA PHE A 29 -6.90 -7.15 12.53
C PHE A 29 -5.69 -7.83 13.18
N PHE A 30 -5.82 -9.13 13.46
CA PHE A 30 -4.75 -9.95 13.98
C PHE A 30 -3.53 -9.98 13.04
N THR A 31 -3.72 -10.26 11.75
CA THR A 31 -2.66 -10.26 10.73
C THR A 31 -1.93 -8.92 10.71
N ARG A 32 -2.68 -7.81 10.75
CA ARG A 32 -2.09 -6.47 10.75
C ARG A 32 -1.19 -6.25 11.96
N ARG A 33 -1.65 -6.64 13.16
CA ARG A 33 -0.84 -6.53 14.39
C ARG A 33 0.38 -7.44 14.34
N LEU A 34 0.23 -8.67 13.87
CA LEU A 34 1.31 -9.66 13.76
C LEU A 34 2.47 -9.12 12.92
N PHE A 35 2.17 -8.46 11.79
CA PHE A 35 3.17 -7.86 10.89
C PHE A 35 3.46 -6.37 11.16
N LYS A 36 3.06 -5.85 12.31
CA LYS A 36 3.25 -4.44 12.73
C LYS A 36 2.79 -3.44 11.65
N LEU A 37 1.70 -3.74 10.96
CA LEU A 37 1.08 -2.83 9.98
C LEU A 37 0.37 -1.69 10.70
N PRO A 38 0.37 -0.47 10.13
CA PRO A 38 -0.36 0.63 10.72
C PRO A 38 -1.87 0.40 10.54
N SER A 39 -2.68 0.93 11.44
CA SER A 39 -4.13 0.99 11.26
C SER A 39 -4.45 1.81 10.01
N PRO A 40 -5.38 1.36 9.14
CA PRO A 40 -5.81 2.16 8.00
C PRO A 40 -6.34 3.52 8.48
N PRO A 41 -5.95 4.63 7.84
CA PRO A 41 -6.49 5.93 8.18
C PRO A 41 -7.99 6.00 7.82
N PRO A 42 -8.77 6.88 8.47
CA PRO A 42 -10.15 7.12 8.06
C PRO A 42 -10.18 7.64 6.62
N HIS A 43 -11.11 7.12 5.82
CA HIS A 43 -11.23 7.52 4.43
C HIS A 43 -11.77 8.97 4.33
N PRO A 44 -11.19 9.85 3.50
CA PRO A 44 -11.56 11.27 3.43
C PRO A 44 -12.94 11.53 2.81
N SER A 45 -13.54 10.54 2.15
CA SER A 45 -14.85 10.64 1.50
C SER A 45 -15.79 9.55 2.01
N PRO A 46 -17.05 9.87 2.34
CA PRO A 46 -18.07 8.88 2.68
C PRO A 46 -18.75 8.27 1.44
N HIS A 47 -18.43 8.74 0.22
CA HIS A 47 -19.18 8.38 -1.00
C HIS A 47 -18.45 7.42 -1.94
N HIS A 48 -17.13 7.33 -1.82
CA HIS A 48 -16.29 6.48 -2.66
C HIS A 48 -15.05 6.07 -1.85
N HIS A 49 -14.49 4.90 -2.16
CA HIS A 49 -13.32 4.34 -1.48
C HIS A 49 -12.33 3.67 -2.45
N ASP A 50 -12.72 3.53 -3.73
CA ASP A 50 -11.92 2.96 -4.80
C ASP A 50 -12.28 3.61 -6.15
N LEU A 51 -11.59 3.22 -7.23
CA LEU A 51 -11.85 3.77 -8.56
C LEU A 51 -13.29 3.51 -9.04
N PRO A 52 -13.83 2.27 -8.99
CA PRO A 52 -15.21 2.00 -9.42
C PRO A 52 -16.26 2.84 -8.65
N THR A 53 -16.16 2.91 -7.33
CA THR A 53 -17.12 3.69 -6.52
C THR A 53 -16.99 5.19 -6.75
N PHE A 54 -15.78 5.68 -7.03
CA PHE A 54 -15.57 7.09 -7.41
C PHE A 54 -16.21 7.42 -8.77
N LEU A 55 -16.04 6.55 -9.77
CA LEU A 55 -16.68 6.75 -11.08
C LEU A 55 -18.21 6.74 -10.95
N ALA A 56 -18.78 5.79 -10.22
CA ALA A 56 -20.22 5.75 -9.96
C ALA A 56 -20.72 6.99 -9.20
N TYR A 57 -19.94 7.51 -8.25
CA TYR A 57 -20.23 8.76 -7.57
C TYR A 57 -20.21 9.97 -8.52
N ALA A 58 -19.18 10.06 -9.37
CA ALA A 58 -19.02 11.15 -10.32
C ALA A 58 -20.17 11.18 -11.33
N ASP A 59 -20.58 10.01 -11.84
CA ASP A 59 -21.71 9.88 -12.74
C ASP A 59 -23.03 10.31 -12.07
N ARG A 60 -23.29 9.81 -10.86
CA ARG A 60 -24.51 10.13 -10.10
C ARG A 60 -24.62 11.62 -9.74
N THR A 61 -23.49 12.28 -9.46
CA THR A 61 -23.45 13.70 -9.10
C THR A 61 -23.21 14.62 -10.30
N SER A 62 -23.06 14.07 -11.50
CA SER A 62 -22.68 14.81 -12.71
C SER A 62 -21.40 15.63 -12.51
N LEU A 63 -20.42 15.10 -11.77
CA LEU A 63 -19.14 15.74 -11.56
C LEU A 63 -18.37 15.80 -12.88
N SER A 64 -18.06 17.02 -13.33
CA SER A 64 -17.41 17.21 -14.62
C SER A 64 -15.97 16.62 -14.64
N PRO A 65 -15.64 15.77 -15.64
CA PRO A 65 -14.31 15.18 -15.79
C PRO A 65 -13.17 16.19 -16.05
N THR A 66 -13.51 17.43 -16.39
CA THR A 66 -12.51 18.49 -16.64
C THR A 66 -12.10 19.24 -15.38
N THR A 67 -12.78 19.00 -14.26
CA THR A 67 -12.48 19.68 -12.99
C THR A 67 -11.18 19.15 -12.39
N THR A 68 -10.45 20.02 -11.68
CA THR A 68 -9.22 19.64 -10.99
C THR A 68 -9.46 18.59 -9.93
N SER A 69 -10.58 18.67 -9.21
CA SER A 69 -10.99 17.69 -8.20
C SER A 69 -11.22 16.30 -8.81
N TYR A 70 -11.95 16.21 -9.93
CA TYR A 70 -12.13 14.93 -10.64
C TYR A 70 -10.80 14.38 -11.11
N ILE A 71 -10.00 15.21 -11.79
CA ILE A 71 -8.72 14.79 -12.37
C ILE A 71 -7.74 14.31 -11.30
N GLY A 72 -7.66 15.01 -10.17
CA GLY A 72 -6.82 14.63 -9.03
C GLY A 72 -7.28 13.32 -8.40
N THR A 73 -8.54 13.27 -7.96
CA THR A 73 -9.12 12.10 -7.28
C THR A 73 -9.07 10.85 -8.16
N HIS A 74 -9.42 10.97 -9.45
CA HIS A 74 -9.32 9.88 -10.41
C HIS A 74 -7.87 9.39 -10.54
N TYR A 75 -6.91 10.31 -10.62
CA TYR A 75 -5.50 9.95 -10.77
C TYR A 75 -4.94 9.28 -9.52
N GLU A 76 -5.30 9.75 -8.33
CA GLU A 76 -4.94 9.12 -7.06
C GLU A 76 -5.43 7.66 -7.00
N TYR A 77 -6.67 7.39 -7.42
CA TYR A 77 -7.20 6.03 -7.47
C TYR A 77 -6.50 5.14 -8.51
N ILE A 78 -6.16 5.69 -9.68
CA ILE A 78 -5.35 4.96 -10.68
C ILE A 78 -3.99 4.59 -10.09
N VAL A 79 -3.31 5.53 -9.43
CA VAL A 79 -2.01 5.27 -8.79
C VAL A 79 -2.14 4.22 -7.67
N GLN A 80 -3.15 4.36 -6.81
CA GLN A 80 -3.44 3.40 -5.74
C GLN A 80 -3.61 1.98 -6.28
N GLN A 81 -4.39 1.81 -7.35
CA GLN A 81 -4.62 0.50 -7.97
C GLN A 81 -3.37 -0.02 -8.70
N THR A 82 -2.67 0.85 -9.44
CA THR A 82 -1.49 0.47 -10.22
C THR A 82 -0.37 -0.07 -9.34
N LEU A 83 -0.10 0.60 -8.21
CA LEU A 83 1.01 0.24 -7.33
C LEU A 83 0.78 -1.07 -6.57
N ARG A 84 -0.44 -1.62 -6.54
CA ARG A 84 -0.68 -2.98 -6.01
C ARG A 84 0.13 -4.05 -6.75
N SER A 85 0.36 -3.85 -8.06
CA SER A 85 1.21 -4.76 -8.86
C SER A 85 2.69 -4.76 -8.46
N SER A 86 3.09 -3.86 -7.57
CA SER A 86 4.45 -3.79 -7.02
C SER A 86 4.45 -3.87 -5.49
N ALA A 87 3.50 -4.64 -4.93
CA ALA A 87 3.37 -4.93 -3.50
C ALA A 87 3.09 -3.71 -2.60
N PHE A 88 2.44 -2.68 -3.12
CA PHE A 88 1.94 -1.57 -2.30
C PHE A 88 0.52 -1.83 -1.80
N THR A 89 0.29 -1.53 -0.52
CA THR A 89 -1.04 -1.31 0.04
C THR A 89 -1.16 0.14 0.43
N LEU A 90 -1.95 0.91 -0.31
CA LEU A 90 -2.12 2.34 -0.14
C LEU A 90 -3.56 2.68 0.25
N HIS A 91 -3.70 3.71 1.07
CA HIS A 91 -4.97 4.30 1.51
C HIS A 91 -4.98 5.77 1.13
N ARG A 92 -6.07 6.21 0.50
CA ARG A 92 -6.27 7.61 0.17
C ARG A 92 -6.51 8.42 1.43
N VAL A 93 -5.75 9.50 1.60
CA VAL A 93 -5.92 10.50 2.66
C VAL A 93 -6.05 11.93 2.10
N GLY A 94 -5.81 12.09 0.80
CA GLY A 94 -5.85 13.38 0.10
C GLY A 94 -7.22 14.07 0.24
N GLY A 95 -7.17 15.37 0.50
CA GLY A 95 -8.34 16.15 0.89
C GLY A 95 -7.98 17.59 1.26
N ARG A 96 -8.92 18.28 1.90
CA ARG A 96 -8.63 19.62 2.42
C ARG A 96 -7.63 19.50 3.58
N ASP A 97 -6.57 20.28 3.54
CA ASP A 97 -5.53 20.35 4.59
C ASP A 97 -4.69 19.07 4.79
N ASP A 98 -4.56 18.24 3.75
CA ASP A 98 -3.78 17.00 3.74
C ASP A 98 -2.24 17.17 3.73
N ALA A 99 -1.78 18.41 3.90
CA ALA A 99 -0.36 18.79 3.84
C ALA A 99 0.36 18.38 2.53
N GLY A 100 -0.38 18.07 1.46
CA GLY A 100 0.18 17.59 0.20
C GLY A 100 0.44 16.08 0.15
N ILE A 101 -0.07 15.30 1.12
CA ILE A 101 -0.02 13.84 1.12
C ILE A 101 -1.34 13.30 0.57
N ASP A 102 -1.29 12.63 -0.57
CA ASP A 102 -2.49 12.13 -1.23
C ASP A 102 -2.82 10.70 -0.82
N LEU A 103 -1.81 9.84 -0.72
CA LEU A 103 -1.94 8.45 -0.25
C LEU A 103 -0.90 8.14 0.82
N VAL A 104 -1.24 7.24 1.74
CA VAL A 104 -0.30 6.65 2.71
C VAL A 104 -0.46 5.15 2.74
N GLY A 105 0.59 4.42 3.05
CA GLY A 105 0.48 2.98 3.08
C GLY A 105 1.76 2.25 3.42
N THR A 106 1.84 1.02 2.92
CA THR A 106 2.94 0.10 3.19
C THR A 106 3.44 -0.48 1.88
N TRP A 107 4.76 -0.64 1.77
CA TRP A 107 5.41 -1.28 0.63
C TRP A 107 6.12 -2.56 1.08
N HIS A 108 5.62 -3.70 0.62
CA HIS A 108 6.10 -5.02 1.02
C HIS A 108 7.17 -5.48 0.03
N LEU A 109 8.43 -5.29 0.41
CA LEU A 109 9.55 -5.69 -0.43
C LEU A 109 10.02 -7.11 -0.07
N PRO A 110 10.47 -7.91 -1.06
CA PRO A 110 11.11 -9.19 -0.79
C PRO A 110 12.28 -9.05 0.19
N HIS A 111 12.54 -10.10 0.98
CA HIS A 111 13.63 -10.16 1.96
C HIS A 111 13.59 -9.11 3.08
N ARG A 112 12.52 -8.32 3.18
CA ARG A 112 12.25 -7.47 4.34
C ARG A 112 11.22 -8.12 5.25
N GLU A 113 11.52 -8.11 6.55
CA GLU A 113 10.60 -8.62 7.58
C GLU A 113 9.37 -7.75 7.76
N HIS A 114 9.54 -6.42 7.65
CA HIS A 114 8.46 -5.45 7.80
C HIS A 114 8.36 -4.58 6.55
N PRO A 115 7.14 -4.23 6.13
CA PRO A 115 6.96 -3.34 5.01
C PRO A 115 7.35 -1.91 5.38
N LEU A 116 7.93 -1.22 4.40
CA LEU A 116 8.29 0.19 4.52
C LEU A 116 7.03 1.04 4.65
N ARG A 117 7.10 2.08 5.48
CA ARG A 117 6.07 3.12 5.49
C ARG A 117 6.22 3.95 4.24
N VAL A 118 5.12 4.23 3.56
CA VAL A 118 5.15 5.06 2.35
C VAL A 118 4.15 6.20 2.46
N ILE A 119 4.62 7.38 2.07
CA ILE A 119 3.79 8.55 1.82
C ILE A 119 3.87 8.86 0.33
N VAL A 120 2.73 9.09 -0.30
CA VAL A 120 2.64 9.24 -1.75
C VAL A 120 1.98 10.57 -2.06
N GLN A 121 2.63 11.32 -2.93
CA GLN A 121 2.08 12.53 -3.52
C GLN A 121 1.82 12.30 -5.02
N CYS A 122 0.61 12.60 -5.45
CA CYS A 122 0.08 12.39 -6.80
C CYS A 122 -0.08 13.75 -7.50
N LYS A 123 0.71 14.02 -8.53
CA LYS A 123 0.62 15.28 -9.30
C LYS A 123 0.24 15.03 -10.76
N SER A 124 -1.07 15.18 -11.03
CA SER A 124 -1.68 15.02 -12.36
C SER A 124 -1.62 16.31 -13.22
N LEU A 125 -0.46 16.95 -13.30
CA LEU A 125 -0.30 18.21 -14.05
C LEU A 125 -0.18 17.97 -15.57
N LYS A 126 -0.67 18.93 -16.37
CA LYS A 126 -0.49 18.92 -17.84
C LYS A 126 0.90 19.35 -18.26
N THR A 127 1.53 20.22 -17.48
CA THR A 127 2.85 20.83 -17.73
C THR A 127 4.00 19.96 -17.20
N LYS A 128 5.23 20.32 -17.58
CA LYS A 128 6.44 19.70 -17.04
C LYS A 128 6.54 19.95 -15.53
N LEU A 129 6.98 18.93 -14.81
CA LEU A 129 7.13 19.00 -13.36
C LEU A 129 8.43 19.71 -12.97
N SER A 130 8.32 20.59 -11.97
CA SER A 130 9.41 21.40 -11.47
C SER A 130 10.09 20.74 -10.25
N PRO A 131 11.36 21.08 -9.97
CA PRO A 131 12.08 20.57 -8.79
C PRO A 131 11.44 20.96 -7.45
N ASN A 132 10.54 21.95 -7.44
CA ASN A 132 9.87 22.38 -6.21
C ASN A 132 8.98 21.29 -5.61
N LEU A 133 8.44 20.38 -6.43
CA LEU A 133 7.62 19.27 -5.94
C LEU A 133 8.43 18.29 -5.07
N VAL A 134 9.72 18.11 -5.36
CA VAL A 134 10.60 17.30 -4.52
C VAL A 134 10.73 17.94 -3.14
N ARG A 135 10.93 19.27 -3.08
CA ARG A 135 11.03 20.02 -1.82
C ARG A 135 9.70 20.07 -1.07
N GLU A 136 8.59 20.15 -1.79
CA GLU A 136 7.25 20.05 -1.22
C GLU A 136 7.07 18.69 -0.54
N LEU A 137 7.42 17.60 -1.24
CA LEU A 137 7.39 16.24 -0.68
C LEU A 137 8.31 16.08 0.53
N GLU A 138 9.52 16.62 0.52
CA GLU A 138 10.41 16.64 1.70
C GLU A 138 9.73 17.28 2.92
N GLY A 139 8.98 18.37 2.71
CA GLY A 139 8.22 19.04 3.76
C GLY A 139 7.10 18.18 4.37
N THR A 140 6.66 17.12 3.68
CA THR A 140 5.57 16.25 4.13
C THR A 140 6.00 15.21 5.17
N PHE A 141 7.28 14.82 5.23
CA PHE A 141 7.77 13.81 6.20
C PHE A 141 7.48 14.20 7.65
N HIS A 142 7.68 15.48 8.00
CA HIS A 142 7.34 15.99 9.33
C HIS A 142 5.83 16.00 9.61
N LYS A 143 5.02 15.95 8.56
CA LYS A 143 3.56 16.00 8.61
C LYS A 143 2.91 14.64 8.34
N SER A 144 3.68 13.55 8.14
CA SER A 144 3.14 12.19 7.95
C SER A 144 2.12 11.83 9.04
N PRO A 145 1.05 11.07 8.76
CA PRO A 145 0.11 10.65 9.79
C PRO A 145 0.75 9.82 10.91
N VAL A 146 0.08 9.75 12.05
CA VAL A 146 0.48 8.87 13.17
C VAL A 146 0.51 7.42 12.68
N GLY A 147 1.59 6.69 12.96
CA GLY A 147 1.84 5.33 12.46
C GLY A 147 2.70 5.23 11.20
N TRP A 148 2.90 6.35 10.49
CA TRP A 148 3.81 6.45 9.34
C TRP A 148 5.14 7.12 9.67
N ARG A 149 5.15 8.04 10.66
CA ARG A 149 6.37 8.65 11.22
C ARG A 149 7.20 7.63 12.00
N THR A 150 8.01 6.87 11.28
CA THR A 150 8.82 5.79 11.86
C THR A 150 10.32 6.04 11.73
N GLY A 151 10.74 7.04 10.94
CA GLY A 151 12.13 7.21 10.52
C GLY A 151 12.56 6.23 9.42
N ASP A 152 11.77 5.17 9.18
CA ASP A 152 11.92 4.20 8.10
C ASP A 152 10.78 4.33 7.08
N GLU A 153 10.54 5.56 6.64
CA GLU A 153 9.48 5.91 5.69
C GLU A 153 10.06 6.42 4.36
N VAL A 154 9.40 6.10 3.25
CA VAL A 154 9.78 6.51 1.89
C VAL A 154 8.75 7.48 1.33
N GLY A 155 9.22 8.56 0.73
CA GLY A 155 8.39 9.49 -0.02
C GLY A 155 8.32 9.11 -1.49
N VAL A 156 7.12 8.94 -2.03
CA VAL A 156 6.90 8.59 -3.44
C VAL A 156 6.19 9.73 -4.15
N LEU A 157 6.81 10.29 -5.18
CA LEU A 157 6.20 11.29 -6.06
C LEU A 157 5.76 10.63 -7.36
N VAL A 158 4.47 10.70 -7.66
CA VAL A 158 3.86 10.05 -8.82
C VAL A 158 3.27 11.07 -9.78
N SER A 159 3.59 10.92 -11.08
CA SER A 159 3.10 11.84 -12.12
C SER A 159 2.97 11.16 -13.48
N PRO A 160 2.07 11.63 -14.38
CA PRO A 160 1.99 11.10 -15.74
C PRO A 160 3.08 11.65 -16.66
N ARG A 161 4.09 12.35 -16.13
CA ARG A 161 5.17 12.98 -16.89
C ARG A 161 6.53 12.44 -16.45
N GLU A 162 7.44 12.36 -17.40
CA GLU A 162 8.83 12.00 -17.13
C GLU A 162 9.51 12.98 -16.18
N ALA A 163 10.42 12.47 -15.35
CA ALA A 163 11.25 13.31 -14.52
C ALA A 163 12.11 14.25 -15.40
N THR A 164 12.06 15.55 -15.14
CA THR A 164 12.99 16.49 -15.77
C THR A 164 14.39 16.33 -15.18
N LYS A 165 15.42 16.85 -15.87
CA LYS A 165 16.78 16.88 -15.28
C LYS A 165 16.78 17.54 -13.91
N GLY A 166 16.10 18.68 -13.76
CA GLY A 166 16.04 19.38 -12.47
C GLY A 166 15.35 18.56 -11.37
N VAL A 167 14.32 17.76 -11.70
CA VAL A 167 13.69 16.83 -10.76
C VAL A 167 14.67 15.73 -10.35
N ARG A 168 15.37 15.10 -11.30
CA ARG A 168 16.39 14.08 -11.02
C ARG A 168 17.49 14.62 -10.11
N ASP A 169 17.98 15.82 -10.44
CA ASP A 169 19.02 16.50 -9.66
C ASP A 169 18.54 16.85 -8.24
N ALA A 170 17.27 17.23 -8.08
CA ALA A 170 16.69 17.49 -6.77
C ALA A 170 16.48 16.21 -5.95
N LEU A 171 15.97 15.15 -6.58
CA LEU A 171 15.80 13.83 -5.97
C LEU A 171 17.14 13.31 -5.43
N ALA A 172 18.19 13.40 -6.23
CA ALA A 172 19.54 12.95 -5.88
C ALA A 172 20.18 13.73 -4.71
N ARG A 173 19.84 15.01 -4.55
CA ARG A 173 20.37 15.86 -3.45
C ARG A 173 19.56 15.76 -2.17
N SER A 174 18.38 15.18 -2.20
CA SER A 174 17.50 15.11 -1.03
C SER A 174 18.16 14.32 0.09
N ALA A 175 17.96 14.78 1.33
CA ALA A 175 18.37 14.05 2.53
C ALA A 175 17.39 12.93 2.90
N TYR A 176 16.19 12.94 2.31
CA TYR A 176 15.14 11.96 2.56
C TYR A 176 15.16 10.83 1.52
N PRO A 177 14.74 9.61 1.89
CA PRO A 177 14.57 8.50 0.94
C PRO A 177 13.37 8.78 0.03
N LEU A 178 13.66 9.08 -1.24
CA LEU A 178 12.64 9.51 -2.20
C LEU A 178 12.64 8.63 -3.44
N VAL A 179 11.43 8.40 -3.96
CA VAL A 179 11.16 7.65 -5.19
C VAL A 179 10.28 8.50 -6.10
N TRP A 180 10.61 8.49 -7.39
CA TRP A 180 9.80 9.08 -8.45
C TRP A 180 9.23 7.97 -9.33
N MET A 181 7.94 8.03 -9.62
CA MET A 181 7.29 7.10 -10.54
C MET A 181 6.49 7.85 -11.61
N MET A 182 6.75 7.50 -12.87
CA MET A 182 5.93 7.94 -13.98
C MET A 182 4.83 6.91 -14.22
N ILE A 183 3.60 7.24 -13.81
CA ILE A 183 2.41 6.43 -14.06
C ILE A 183 1.45 7.26 -14.90
N GLU A 184 1.18 6.79 -16.11
CA GLU A 184 0.24 7.43 -17.03
C GLU A 184 -1.20 7.36 -16.49
N ARG A 185 -2.11 8.15 -17.10
CA ARG A 185 -3.50 8.25 -16.64
C ARG A 185 -4.31 6.97 -16.87
N ASP A 186 -3.80 6.06 -17.68
CA ASP A 186 -4.32 4.72 -17.93
C ASP A 186 -3.77 3.67 -16.94
N GLY A 187 -2.90 4.07 -16.00
CA GLY A 187 -2.27 3.18 -15.02
C GLY A 187 -1.00 2.49 -15.52
N VAL A 188 -0.46 2.85 -16.69
CA VAL A 188 0.79 2.25 -17.16
C VAL A 188 2.00 2.95 -16.53
N MET A 189 2.81 2.18 -15.79
CA MET A 189 4.10 2.64 -15.30
C MET A 189 5.14 2.65 -16.44
N ARG A 190 5.82 3.79 -16.62
CA ARG A 190 6.80 4.01 -17.71
C ARG A 190 8.22 4.27 -17.23
N GLN A 191 8.37 4.71 -15.98
CA GLN A 191 9.66 5.04 -15.38
C GLN A 191 9.55 4.97 -13.87
N ALA A 192 10.59 4.47 -13.21
CA ALA A 192 10.78 4.59 -11.77
C ALA A 192 12.24 5.01 -11.51
N LEU A 193 12.44 5.92 -10.57
CA LEU A 193 13.76 6.44 -10.16
C LEU A 193 13.76 6.59 -8.64
N TRP A 194 14.91 6.45 -8.00
CA TRP A 194 15.06 6.66 -6.56
C TRP A 194 16.45 7.25 -6.27
N ASN A 195 16.64 7.76 -5.06
CA ASN A 195 17.93 8.33 -4.64
C ASN A 195 18.73 7.37 -3.75
N ALA A 196 20.00 7.70 -3.51
CA ALA A 196 20.90 6.93 -2.66
C ALA A 196 20.39 6.78 -1.22
N LYS A 197 19.55 7.70 -0.74
CA LYS A 197 18.93 7.59 0.59
C LYS A 197 17.88 6.48 0.63
N ALA A 198 17.11 6.31 -0.43
CA ALA A 198 16.21 5.18 -0.57
C ALA A 198 16.99 3.85 -0.65
N GLU A 199 18.13 3.81 -1.33
CA GLU A 199 19.01 2.62 -1.33
C GLU A 199 19.53 2.29 0.07
N GLN A 200 19.99 3.30 0.83
CA GLN A 200 20.42 3.14 2.23
C GLN A 200 19.30 2.63 3.15
N LEU A 201 18.05 2.97 2.84
CA LEU A 201 16.87 2.45 3.55
C LEU A 201 16.62 0.96 3.26
N GLY A 202 17.31 0.40 2.27
CA GLY A 202 17.24 -1.01 1.89
C GLY A 202 16.60 -1.25 0.54
N LEU A 203 16.45 -0.24 -0.34
CA LEU A 203 16.00 -0.43 -1.73
C LEU A 203 17.16 -0.81 -2.68
N VAL A 204 18.27 -1.35 -2.17
CA VAL A 204 19.45 -1.72 -2.99
C VAL A 204 19.11 -2.77 -4.05
N GLY A 205 18.23 -3.72 -3.71
CA GLY A 205 17.77 -4.75 -4.64
C GLY A 205 16.75 -4.25 -5.67
N LEU A 206 16.24 -3.02 -5.52
CA LEU A 206 15.21 -2.51 -6.42
C LEU A 206 15.81 -2.28 -7.82
N GLY A 207 15.12 -2.80 -8.83
CA GLY A 207 15.48 -2.68 -10.22
C GLY A 207 14.28 -2.27 -11.06
N VAL A 208 14.54 -1.96 -12.33
CA VAL A 208 13.53 -1.58 -13.31
C VAL A 208 13.73 -2.42 -14.56
N GLU A 209 12.70 -3.17 -14.95
CA GLU A 209 12.72 -3.96 -16.19
C GLU A 209 11.68 -3.44 -17.19
N VAL A 210 12.06 -3.41 -18.46
CA VAL A 210 11.17 -3.03 -19.56
C VAL A 210 10.46 -4.27 -20.08
N LYS A 211 9.15 -4.32 -19.92
CA LYS A 211 8.28 -5.36 -20.50
C LYS A 211 7.65 -4.83 -21.79
N TYR A 212 7.72 -5.64 -22.85
CA TYR A 212 7.08 -5.34 -24.13
C TYR A 212 5.77 -6.10 -24.24
N SER A 213 4.65 -5.39 -24.27
CA SER A 213 3.35 -5.98 -24.55
C SER A 213 3.10 -5.93 -26.06
N ALA A 214 3.15 -7.08 -26.73
CA ALA A 214 2.66 -7.20 -28.10
C ALA A 214 1.13 -7.31 -28.05
N CYS A 215 0.42 -6.23 -28.43
CA CYS A 215 -1.02 -6.33 -28.65
C CYS A 215 -1.23 -6.85 -30.09
N GLY A 216 -1.94 -7.98 -30.22
CA GLY A 216 -2.31 -8.53 -31.51
C GLY A 216 -3.36 -7.66 -32.21
N GLU A 217 -3.09 -7.43 -33.50
CA GLU A 217 -3.94 -6.87 -34.57
C GLU A 217 -4.18 -5.34 -34.64
N ALA A 218 -3.71 -4.81 -35.79
CA ALA A 218 -4.08 -3.59 -36.52
C ALA A 218 -3.76 -2.20 -35.96
N ASP A 219 -2.93 -2.04 -34.93
CA ASP A 219 -2.17 -0.80 -34.74
C ASP A 219 -0.84 -1.08 -34.01
N SER A 220 0.26 -0.93 -34.73
CA SER A 220 1.62 -1.30 -34.30
C SER A 220 2.22 -0.31 -33.29
N SER A 221 1.53 -0.06 -32.17
CA SER A 221 2.13 0.61 -31.01
C SER A 221 2.57 -0.43 -29.99
N VAL A 222 3.86 -0.78 -30.01
CA VAL A 222 4.47 -1.56 -28.94
C VAL A 222 4.39 -0.72 -27.67
N THR A 223 3.51 -1.09 -26.73
CA THR A 223 3.39 -0.36 -25.48
C THR A 223 4.50 -0.81 -24.53
N LYS A 224 5.56 0.00 -24.47
CA LYS A 224 6.70 -0.19 -23.55
C LYS A 224 6.25 0.01 -22.11
N ARG A 225 6.06 -1.05 -21.34
CA ARG A 225 5.74 -0.96 -19.90
C ARG A 225 6.99 -1.15 -19.07
N VAL A 226 7.02 -0.54 -17.91
CA VAL A 226 8.09 -0.71 -16.93
C VAL A 226 7.52 -1.39 -15.70
N ALA A 227 8.20 -2.44 -15.25
CA ALA A 227 7.88 -3.14 -14.01
C ALA A 227 9.04 -2.99 -13.02
N LEU A 228 8.70 -2.91 -11.73
CA LEU A 228 9.67 -2.94 -10.65
C LEU A 228 10.13 -4.39 -10.43
N THR A 229 11.42 -4.56 -10.22
CA THR A 229 12.06 -5.86 -9.94
C THR A 229 12.81 -5.79 -8.62
N TRP A 230 13.02 -6.93 -7.98
CA TRP A 230 13.85 -7.07 -6.80
C TRP A 230 14.93 -8.11 -7.07
N ASP A 231 16.21 -7.72 -6.97
CA ASP A 231 17.36 -8.56 -7.29
C ASP A 231 17.25 -9.24 -8.68
N ARG A 232 16.64 -8.52 -9.64
CA ARG A 232 16.33 -8.95 -11.02
C ARG A 232 15.17 -9.96 -11.15
N GLU A 233 14.46 -10.24 -10.08
CA GLU A 233 13.22 -11.01 -10.08
C GLU A 233 11.99 -10.09 -10.05
N GLU A 234 10.85 -10.57 -10.50
CA GLU A 234 9.61 -9.79 -10.44
C GLU A 234 9.14 -9.64 -8.99
N ILE A 235 8.80 -8.41 -8.57
CA ILE A 235 8.19 -8.17 -7.27
C ILE A 235 6.79 -8.80 -7.28
N PRO A 236 6.40 -9.59 -6.26
CA PRO A 236 5.06 -10.16 -6.19
C PRO A 236 4.00 -9.05 -6.18
N ASP A 237 2.82 -9.34 -6.71
CA ASP A 237 1.69 -8.43 -6.53
C ASP A 237 1.18 -8.47 -5.09
N MET A 238 0.42 -7.45 -4.70
CA MET A 238 -0.06 -7.34 -3.33
C MET A 238 -1.01 -8.48 -2.95
N GLU A 239 -1.73 -9.07 -3.91
CA GLU A 239 -2.58 -10.24 -3.68
C GLU A 239 -1.75 -11.47 -3.29
N GLN A 240 -0.62 -11.71 -3.95
CA GLN A 240 0.35 -12.75 -3.60
C GLN A 240 0.94 -12.51 -2.22
N VAL A 241 1.32 -11.27 -1.92
CA VAL A 241 1.83 -10.89 -0.60
C VAL A 241 0.79 -11.14 0.48
N GLU A 242 -0.45 -10.68 0.32
CA GLU A 242 -1.55 -10.92 1.26
C GLU A 242 -1.76 -12.42 1.50
N SER A 243 -1.69 -13.24 0.44
CA SER A 243 -1.78 -14.70 0.58
C SER A 243 -0.61 -15.32 1.34
N GLN A 244 0.61 -14.81 1.15
CA GLN A 244 1.79 -15.23 1.90
C GLN A 244 1.66 -14.85 3.39
N MET A 245 1.18 -13.63 3.68
CA MET A 245 0.92 -13.16 5.04
C MET A 245 -0.03 -14.10 5.78
N SER A 246 -1.15 -14.49 5.15
CA SER A 246 -2.08 -15.47 5.72
C SER A 246 -1.43 -16.83 5.96
N GLY A 247 -0.58 -17.30 5.02
CA GLY A 247 0.15 -18.56 5.20
C GLY A 247 1.17 -18.53 6.34
N VAL A 248 1.85 -17.39 6.55
CA VAL A 248 2.77 -17.19 7.68
C VAL A 248 2.01 -17.07 8.99
N GLU A 249 0.86 -16.39 8.99
CA GLU A 249 -0.03 -16.34 10.15
C GLU A 249 -0.44 -17.74 10.62
N ASP A 250 -0.90 -18.59 9.69
CA ASP A 250 -1.29 -19.97 9.99
C ASP A 250 -0.12 -20.78 10.55
N LYS A 251 1.07 -20.63 9.98
CA LYS A 251 2.29 -21.30 10.47
C LYS A 251 2.68 -20.79 11.85
N TRP A 252 2.59 -19.49 12.09
CA TRP A 252 2.88 -18.88 13.38
C TRP A 252 1.91 -19.40 14.45
N LEU A 253 0.60 -19.42 14.17
CA LEU A 253 -0.40 -19.98 15.08
C LEU A 253 -0.15 -21.47 15.39
N ARG A 254 0.17 -22.29 14.37
CA ARG A 254 0.51 -23.70 14.58
C ARG A 254 1.76 -23.88 15.46
N ALA A 255 2.70 -22.94 15.41
CA ALA A 255 3.91 -22.97 16.22
C ALA A 255 3.63 -22.84 17.73
N TRP A 256 2.44 -22.33 18.10
CA TRP A 256 1.93 -22.21 19.47
C TRP A 256 0.99 -23.36 19.87
N GLY A 257 0.75 -24.33 18.97
CA GLY A 257 -0.09 -25.51 19.21
C GLY A 257 -1.61 -25.23 19.19
N ASN A 258 -2.41 -26.29 19.37
CA ASN A 258 -3.89 -26.22 19.43
C ASN A 258 -4.43 -25.66 20.75
N VAL A 259 -3.61 -24.95 21.54
CA VAL A 259 -4.02 -24.42 22.86
C VAL A 259 -5.10 -23.35 22.69
N PHE A 260 -5.17 -22.70 21.53
CA PHE A 260 -6.07 -21.60 21.26
C PHE A 260 -7.00 -21.94 20.08
N ASN A 261 -8.05 -22.72 20.36
CA ASN A 261 -9.12 -22.96 19.40
C ASN A 261 -9.78 -21.63 18.98
N GLU A 262 -10.02 -21.51 17.67
CA GLU A 262 -10.82 -20.59 16.81
C GLU A 262 -11.31 -19.20 17.27
N VAL A 263 -11.37 -18.87 18.57
CA VAL A 263 -11.84 -17.59 19.07
C VAL A 263 -10.76 -16.52 18.87
N GLU A 264 -11.08 -15.45 18.13
CA GLU A 264 -10.18 -14.29 17.89
C GLU A 264 -9.62 -13.66 19.17
N LYS A 265 -10.37 -13.74 20.27
CA LYS A 265 -9.96 -13.27 21.59
C LYS A 265 -8.68 -13.97 22.06
N ASN A 266 -8.62 -15.29 21.94
CA ASN A 266 -7.48 -16.10 22.38
C ASN A 266 -6.23 -15.83 21.52
N LYS A 267 -6.41 -15.58 20.22
CA LYS A 267 -5.31 -15.18 19.32
C LYS A 267 -4.73 -13.82 19.72
N SER A 268 -5.60 -12.87 20.06
CA SER A 268 -5.19 -11.52 20.42
C SER A 268 -4.44 -11.49 21.76
N GLU A 269 -4.93 -12.21 22.77
CA GLU A 269 -4.28 -12.34 24.08
C GLU A 269 -2.90 -12.99 23.97
N LEU A 270 -2.75 -14.03 23.13
CA LEU A 270 -1.46 -14.63 22.84
C LEU A 270 -0.49 -13.60 22.23
N LEU A 271 -0.94 -12.83 21.24
CA LEU A 271 -0.10 -11.81 20.63
C LEU A 271 0.25 -10.69 21.62
N ASP A 272 -0.65 -10.32 22.52
CA ASP A 272 -0.41 -9.35 23.58
C ASP A 272 0.70 -9.85 24.53
N ALA A 273 0.59 -11.09 25.01
CA ALA A 273 1.59 -11.70 25.89
C ALA A 273 2.96 -11.85 25.21
N VAL A 274 2.97 -12.19 23.91
CA VAL A 274 4.19 -12.21 23.09
C VAL A 274 4.80 -10.82 22.98
N GLN A 275 4.01 -9.79 22.67
CA GLN A 275 4.50 -8.42 22.52
C GLN A 275 4.99 -7.83 23.85
N GLU A 276 4.41 -8.23 24.97
CA GLU A 276 4.83 -7.83 26.32
C GLU A 276 6.16 -8.47 26.73
N LEU A 277 6.31 -9.79 26.53
CA LEU A 277 7.50 -10.54 26.95
C LEU A 277 8.65 -10.43 25.95
N PHE A 278 8.34 -10.32 24.66
CA PHE A 278 9.29 -10.29 23.55
C PHE A 278 8.90 -9.22 22.52
N PRO A 279 9.03 -7.93 22.85
CA PRO A 279 8.68 -6.82 21.93
C PRO A 279 9.50 -6.83 20.63
N GLU A 280 10.70 -7.42 20.69
CA GLU A 280 11.60 -7.60 19.56
C GLU A 280 11.30 -8.84 18.72
N GLU A 281 10.38 -9.72 19.13
CA GLU A 281 9.95 -10.84 18.29
C GLU A 281 9.24 -10.31 17.03
N LYS A 282 9.65 -10.88 15.90
CA LYS A 282 9.25 -10.45 14.57
C LYS A 282 8.99 -11.69 13.71
N PRO A 283 7.74 -11.96 13.31
CA PRO A 283 7.44 -13.05 12.40
C PRO A 283 8.04 -12.75 11.02
N LEU A 284 8.79 -13.69 10.47
CA LEU A 284 9.48 -13.52 9.19
C LEU A 284 8.50 -13.73 8.03
N LEU A 285 8.24 -12.68 7.25
CA LEU A 285 7.41 -12.75 6.04
C LEU A 285 8.07 -13.56 4.92
N LEU A 286 9.38 -13.34 4.71
CA LEU A 286 10.18 -14.02 3.69
C LEU A 286 11.45 -14.57 4.35
N GLY A 287 11.49 -15.88 4.54
CA GLY A 287 12.63 -16.62 5.05
C GLY A 287 12.38 -18.12 4.98
N THR A 288 13.42 -18.90 4.70
CA THR A 288 13.39 -20.38 4.73
C THR A 288 13.44 -20.96 6.15
N GLY A 289 13.50 -20.10 7.18
CA GLY A 289 13.58 -20.47 8.60
C GLY A 289 12.24 -20.48 9.33
N ALA A 290 12.30 -20.79 10.63
CA ALA A 290 11.14 -20.81 11.54
C ALA A 290 10.40 -19.46 11.54
N CYS A 291 9.05 -19.49 11.54
CA CYS A 291 8.20 -18.29 11.54
C CYS A 291 8.27 -17.45 12.82
N SER A 292 9.09 -17.86 13.80
CA SER A 292 9.35 -17.19 15.07
C SER A 292 10.79 -17.46 15.47
N ALA A 293 11.48 -16.44 15.98
CA ALA A 293 12.82 -16.55 16.53
C ALA A 293 12.84 -17.12 17.97
N LEU A 294 11.67 -17.36 18.58
CA LEU A 294 11.58 -17.86 19.95
C LEU A 294 11.94 -19.33 20.06
N SER A 295 12.75 -19.63 21.09
CA SER A 295 13.04 -21.00 21.50
C SER A 295 11.80 -21.69 22.12
N GLU A 296 11.80 -23.02 22.20
CA GLU A 296 10.74 -23.76 22.89
C GLU A 296 10.57 -23.33 24.35
N ALA A 297 11.68 -22.97 25.02
CA ALA A 297 11.66 -22.47 26.40
C ALA A 297 10.99 -21.09 26.51
N ASP A 298 11.21 -20.20 25.53
CA ASP A 298 10.56 -18.89 25.50
C ASP A 298 9.05 -19.04 25.25
N ARG A 299 8.67 -19.94 24.35
CA ARG A 299 7.24 -20.24 24.11
C ARG A 299 6.56 -20.80 25.36
N ALA A 300 7.23 -21.67 26.11
CA ALA A 300 6.71 -22.19 27.37
C ALA A 300 6.47 -21.08 28.41
N ARG A 301 7.33 -20.04 28.45
CA ARG A 301 7.14 -18.87 29.34
C ARG A 301 5.90 -18.06 28.98
N VAL A 302 5.66 -17.82 27.70
CA VAL A 302 4.45 -17.11 27.24
C VAL A 302 3.19 -17.90 27.60
N ILE A 303 3.17 -19.21 27.34
CA ILE A 303 2.04 -20.08 27.70
C ILE A 303 1.80 -20.06 29.22
N GLN A 304 2.85 -20.14 30.04
CA GLN A 304 2.72 -20.06 31.49
C GLN A 304 2.16 -18.70 31.95
N SER A 305 2.56 -17.60 31.31
CA SER A 305 2.04 -16.26 31.61
C SER A 305 0.55 -16.16 31.31
N LEU A 306 0.11 -16.68 30.17
CA LEU A 306 -1.30 -16.71 29.77
C LEU A 306 -2.15 -17.53 30.74
N SER A 307 -1.72 -18.74 31.11
CA SER A 307 -2.46 -19.57 32.08
C SER A 307 -2.58 -18.91 33.46
N ARG A 308 -1.60 -18.09 33.88
CA ARG A 308 -1.68 -17.29 35.11
C ARG A 308 -2.67 -16.13 34.98
N GLN A 309 -2.71 -15.46 33.83
CA GLN A 309 -3.67 -14.38 33.57
C GLN A 309 -5.11 -14.90 33.52
N GLU A 310 -5.35 -16.06 32.91
CA GLU A 310 -6.66 -16.74 32.91
C GLU A 310 -7.12 -17.09 34.33
N SER A 311 -6.23 -17.70 35.13
CA SER A 311 -6.51 -18.05 36.53
C SER A 311 -6.85 -16.81 37.37
N ALA A 312 -6.14 -15.71 37.18
CA ALA A 312 -6.37 -14.44 37.88
C ALA A 312 -7.65 -13.71 37.45
N GLN A 313 -8.12 -13.91 36.20
CA GLN A 313 -9.41 -13.39 35.74
C GLN A 313 -10.58 -14.20 36.29
N GLN A 314 -10.41 -15.51 36.51
CA GLN A 314 -11.41 -16.38 37.11
C GLN A 314 -11.56 -16.19 38.62
N GLU A 315 -10.53 -15.70 39.30
CA GLU A 315 -10.54 -15.39 40.74
C GLU A 315 -11.04 -13.98 41.09
N ARG A 316 -11.37 -13.11 40.12
CA ARG A 316 -12.04 -11.82 40.43
C ARG A 316 -13.52 -12.08 40.77
N PRO A 317 -13.97 -11.89 42.04
CA PRO A 317 -15.37 -12.03 42.38
C PRO A 317 -16.17 -10.91 41.72
N GLU A 318 -17.37 -11.22 41.23
CA GLU A 318 -18.40 -10.23 40.89
C GLU A 318 -18.77 -9.44 42.14
N THR A 319 -18.08 -8.35 42.41
CA THR A 319 -18.54 -7.32 43.34
C THR A 319 -18.72 -6.02 42.56
N ASP A 320 -19.92 -5.85 42.01
CA ASP A 320 -20.73 -4.63 42.15
C ASP A 320 -22.03 -4.73 41.32
N HIS A 321 -22.98 -5.48 41.85
CA HIS A 321 -24.41 -5.19 41.62
C HIS A 321 -25.17 -5.36 42.94
N ALA A 322 -24.95 -4.44 43.87
CA ALA A 322 -25.93 -4.09 44.89
C ALA A 322 -25.51 -2.77 45.56
N SER A 323 -26.20 -1.68 45.22
CA SER A 323 -26.89 -0.84 46.21
C SER A 323 -27.38 0.48 45.58
N THR A 324 -28.71 0.57 45.50
CA THR A 324 -29.59 1.75 45.67
C THR A 324 -29.30 3.04 44.90
#